data_AF-A0A3G2SXR2-F1
#
_entry.id   AF-A0A3G2SXR2-F1
#
_cell.length_a   1.000
_cell.length_b   1.000
_cell.length_c   1.000
_cell.angle_alpha   90.00
_cell.angle_beta   90.00
_cell.angle_gamma   90.00
#
_symmetry.space_group_name_H-M   'P 1'
#
loop_
_entity.id
_entity.type
_entity.pdbx_description
1 polymer ?
#
loop_
_entity_poly.entity_id
_entity_poly.type
_entity_poly.pdbx_seq_one_letter_code
_entity_poly.pdbx_strand_id
1 'polypeptide(L)'
;MYSVFIITNKKKFVLATYQDFSPELSDQTKLQLILNGPTVPVTVFEQYFKAPEDFEIKTFKSGIDNALEASLEVNNINLVQANKKATADARVPVLPKTRKPRTKKTTNEDQGL
;
A
#
# COMPACT_ATOMS: atom_id res chain seq x y z
N MET A 1 4.99 26.92 2.15
CA MET A 1 4.43 26.20 0.97
C MET A 1 4.35 24.73 1.33
N TYR A 2 3.24 24.07 1.04
CA TYR A 2 3.06 22.67 1.38
C TYR A 2 3.97 21.77 0.54
N SER A 3 4.43 20.69 1.17
CA SER A 3 5.12 19.58 0.53
C SER A 3 4.44 18.27 0.90
N VAL A 4 4.35 17.37 -0.07
CA VAL A 4 3.86 16.01 0.09
C VAL A 4 5.05 15.10 0.38
N PHE A 5 4.93 14.32 1.44
CA PHE A 5 5.93 13.38 1.91
C PHE A 5 5.40 11.96 1.84
N ILE A 6 6.29 11.04 1.46
CA ILE A 6 6.06 9.61 1.54
C ILE A 6 6.96 9.04 2.62
N ILE A 7 6.34 8.34 3.57
CA ILE A 7 7.01 7.62 4.64
C ILE A 7 7.00 6.13 4.31
N THR A 8 8.16 5.51 4.44
CA THR A 8 8.34 4.07 4.24
C THR A 8 9.00 3.43 5.46
N ASN A 9 8.73 2.14 5.66
CA ASN A 9 9.43 1.28 6.62
C ASN A 9 10.04 0.11 5.85
N LYS A 10 11.36 -0.10 5.92
CA LYS A 10 12.08 -1.12 5.12
C LYS A 10 11.70 -1.05 3.64
N LYS A 11 11.64 0.18 3.09
CA LYS A 11 11.24 0.50 1.71
C LYS A 11 9.79 0.16 1.34
N LYS A 12 8.95 -0.25 2.30
CA LYS A 12 7.51 -0.47 2.10
C LYS A 12 6.74 0.80 2.42
N PHE A 13 5.76 1.14 1.61
CA PHE A 13 4.88 2.28 1.83
C PHE A 13 4.13 2.13 3.17
N VAL A 14 4.17 3.20 3.98
CA VAL A 14 3.49 3.28 5.27
C VAL A 14 2.41 4.35 5.23
N LEU A 15 2.81 5.58 4.92
CA LEU A 15 1.94 6.75 4.99
C LEU A 15 2.37 7.79 3.96
N ALA A 16 1.40 8.42 3.30
CA ALA A 16 1.60 9.69 2.61
C ALA A 16 0.93 10.79 3.44
N THR A 17 1.60 11.94 3.56
CA THR A 17 1.06 13.11 4.25
C THR A 17 1.58 14.39 3.61
N TYR A 18 0.98 15.53 3.90
CA TYR A 18 1.47 16.82 3.47
C TYR A 18 1.70 17.72 4.68
N GLN A 19 2.74 18.55 4.64
CA GLN A 19 3.03 19.53 5.68
C GLN A 19 3.70 20.77 5.09
N ASP A 20 3.50 21.92 5.74
CA ASP A 20 4.28 23.14 5.48
C ASP A 20 5.49 23.17 6.41
N PHE A 21 6.54 22.47 6.00
CA PHE A 21 7.81 22.44 6.72
C PHE A 21 8.82 23.37 6.07
N SER A 22 9.66 23.99 6.92
CA SER A 22 10.85 24.67 6.41
C SER A 22 11.73 23.69 5.63
N PRO A 23 12.22 24.07 4.43
CA PRO A 23 13.07 23.21 3.61
C PRO A 23 14.37 22.83 4.32
N GLU A 24 14.84 23.68 5.25
CA GLU A 24 16.08 23.50 6.02
C GLU A 24 15.99 22.40 7.09
N LEU A 25 14.78 21.93 7.42
CA LEU A 25 14.63 20.85 8.38
C LEU A 25 15.21 19.55 7.82
N SER A 26 15.97 18.85 8.66
CA SER A 26 16.47 17.53 8.32
C SER A 26 15.31 16.54 8.15
N ASP A 27 15.51 15.53 7.30
CA ASP A 27 14.51 14.47 7.08
C ASP A 27 14.16 13.75 8.39
N GLN A 28 15.13 13.54 9.27
CA GLN A 28 14.87 12.94 10.59
C GLN A 28 13.93 13.80 11.44
N THR A 29 14.14 15.12 11.46
CA THR A 29 13.27 16.05 12.19
C THR A 29 11.86 16.08 11.59
N LYS A 30 11.75 16.14 10.26
CA LYS A 30 10.45 16.10 9.57
C LYS A 30 9.69 14.81 9.90
N LEU A 31 10.38 13.67 9.89
CA LEU A 31 9.81 12.37 10.22
C LEU A 31 9.30 12.34 11.66
N GLN A 32 10.10 12.80 12.63
CA GLN A 32 9.69 12.87 14.04
C GLN A 32 8.48 13.77 14.25
N LEU A 33 8.45 14.95 13.61
CA LEU A 33 7.32 15.88 13.71
C LEU A 33 6.03 15.28 13.15
N ILE A 34 6.12 14.58 12.00
CA ILE A 34 4.96 13.92 11.42
C ILE A 34 4.48 12.79 12.33
N LEU A 35 5.39 11.90 12.75
CA LEU A 35 5.04 10.68 13.48
C LEU A 35 4.51 10.95 14.89
N ASN A 36 4.92 12.06 15.52
CA ASN A 36 4.31 12.55 16.76
C ASN A 36 3.02 13.36 16.54
N GLY A 37 2.56 13.48 15.29
CA GLY A 37 1.37 14.22 14.93
C GLY A 37 0.07 13.47 15.25
N PRO A 38 -1.04 14.18 15.53
CA PRO A 38 -2.31 13.57 15.93
C PRO A 38 -3.02 12.80 14.82
N THR A 39 -2.59 12.96 13.57
CA THR A 39 -3.20 12.34 12.39
C THR A 39 -2.54 11.02 11.98
N VAL A 40 -1.49 10.60 12.69
CA VAL A 40 -0.77 9.36 12.38
C VAL A 40 -1.49 8.17 13.01
N PRO A 41 -1.74 7.08 12.25
CA PRO A 41 -2.31 5.87 12.83
C PRO A 41 -1.42 5.30 13.95
N VAL A 42 -2.02 4.93 15.08
CA VAL A 42 -1.32 4.40 16.28
C VAL A 42 -0.39 3.25 15.93
N THR A 43 -0.79 2.38 14.99
CA THR A 43 0.02 1.25 14.55
C THR A 43 1.32 1.68 13.86
N VAL A 44 1.31 2.79 13.13
CA VAL A 44 2.50 3.37 12.49
C VAL A 44 3.41 3.99 13.55
N PHE A 45 2.83 4.71 14.50
CA PHE A 45 3.54 5.27 15.65
C PHE A 45 4.27 4.17 16.44
N GLU A 46 3.57 3.10 16.83
CA GLU A 46 4.18 1.99 17.57
C GLU A 46 5.30 1.29 16.79
N GLN A 47 5.16 1.13 15.48
CA GLN A 47 6.21 0.55 14.63
C GLN A 47 7.45 1.44 14.60
N TYR A 48 7.26 2.76 14.53
CA TYR A 48 8.37 3.72 14.57
C TYR A 48 9.13 3.67 15.89
N PHE A 49 8.44 3.62 17.03
CA PHE A 49 9.12 3.54 18.33
C PHE A 49 9.90 2.25 18.54
N LYS A 50 9.51 1.15 17.87
CA LYS A 50 10.21 -0.13 17.96
C LYS A 50 11.50 -0.17 17.14
N ALA A 51 11.50 0.46 15.97
CA ALA A 51 12.64 0.45 15.04
C ALA A 51 12.64 1.74 14.19
N PRO A 52 13.01 2.89 14.76
CA PRO A 52 12.97 4.17 14.06
C PRO A 52 13.94 4.23 12.87
N GLU A 53 15.05 3.50 12.92
CA GLU A 53 16.06 3.39 11.86
C GLU A 53 15.54 2.74 10.57
N ASP A 54 14.46 1.96 10.67
CA ASP A 54 13.83 1.32 9.52
C ASP A 54 12.96 2.30 8.71
N PHE A 55 12.65 3.47 9.27
CA PHE A 55 11.79 4.46 8.66
C PHE A 55 12.57 5.49 7.84
N GLU A 56 12.04 5.78 6.66
CA GLU A 56 12.56 6.81 5.77
C GLU A 56 11.43 7.75 5.37
N ILE A 57 11.73 9.05 5.26
CA ILE A 57 10.85 10.06 4.65
C ILE A 57 11.46 10.55 3.36
N LYS A 58 10.63 10.77 2.34
CA LYS A 58 11.04 11.36 1.06
C LYS A 58 10.04 12.42 0.64
N THR A 59 10.56 13.54 0.13
CA THR A 59 9.73 14.57 -0.51
C THR A 59 9.28 14.05 -1.86
N PHE A 60 7.97 13.95 -2.07
CA PHE A 60 7.37 13.51 -3.33
C PHE A 60 7.07 14.68 -4.25
N LYS A 61 6.46 15.74 -3.69
CA LYS A 61 6.13 16.99 -4.39
C LYS A 61 6.28 18.15 -3.41
N SER A 62 6.82 19.26 -3.85
CA SER A 62 6.99 20.48 -3.04
C SER A 62 6.46 21.69 -3.78
N GLY A 63 6.38 22.82 -3.10
CA GLY A 63 5.94 24.07 -3.71
C GLY A 63 4.44 24.09 -4.02
N ILE A 64 3.62 23.43 -3.20
CA ILE A 64 2.16 23.49 -3.34
C ILE A 64 1.64 24.65 -2.51
N ASP A 65 0.99 25.61 -3.17
CA ASP A 65 0.54 26.86 -2.53
C ASP A 65 -0.69 26.69 -1.65
N ASN A 66 -1.46 25.62 -1.86
CA ASN A 66 -2.75 25.43 -1.20
C ASN A 66 -2.87 24.04 -0.57
N ALA A 67 -3.47 23.99 0.63
CA ALA A 67 -3.63 22.76 1.40
C ALA A 67 -4.56 21.74 0.72
N LEU A 68 -5.57 22.22 -0.03
CA LEU A 68 -6.55 21.36 -0.69
C LEU A 68 -5.89 20.49 -1.78
N GLU A 69 -5.07 21.09 -2.63
CA GLU A 69 -4.30 20.41 -3.67
C GLU A 69 -3.31 19.42 -3.04
N ALA A 70 -2.59 19.83 -2.00
CA ALA A 70 -1.69 18.93 -1.28
C ALA A 70 -2.44 17.72 -0.69
N SER A 71 -3.65 17.95 -0.16
CA SER A 71 -4.52 16.88 0.33
C SER A 71 -5.03 15.96 -0.77
N LEU A 72 -5.38 16.50 -1.94
CA LEU A 72 -5.80 15.71 -3.10
C LEU A 72 -4.66 14.80 -3.58
N GLU A 73 -3.43 15.31 -3.61
CA GLU A 73 -2.25 14.51 -3.98
C GLU A 73 -2.01 13.35 -2.99
N VAL A 74 -2.07 13.62 -1.68
CA VAL A 74 -1.96 12.57 -0.67
C VAL A 74 -3.05 11.51 -0.82
N ASN A 75 -4.30 11.92 -1.05
CA ASN A 75 -5.41 11.00 -1.26
C ASN A 75 -5.21 10.14 -2.52
N ASN A 76 -4.74 10.72 -3.62
CA ASN A 76 -4.44 9.98 -4.84
C ASN A 76 -3.35 8.93 -4.62
N ILE A 77 -2.27 9.27 -3.90
CA ILE A 77 -1.21 8.32 -3.53
C ILE A 77 -1.80 7.16 -2.72
N ASN A 78 -2.58 7.47 -1.68
CA ASN A 78 -3.18 6.46 -0.80
C ASN A 78 -4.13 5.52 -1.57
N LEU A 79 -4.95 6.05 -2.49
CA LEU A 79 -5.83 5.25 -3.36
C LEU A 79 -5.04 4.31 -4.27
N VAL A 80 -3.97 4.79 -4.92
CA VAL A 80 -3.11 3.95 -5.77
C VAL A 80 -2.47 2.83 -4.95
N GLN A 81 -2.01 3.10 -3.74
CA GLN A 81 -1.41 2.09 -2.88
C GLN A 81 -2.43 1.06 -2.37
N ALA A 82 -3.65 1.50 -2.02
CA ALA A 82 -4.74 0.60 -1.65
C ALA A 82 -5.10 -0.35 -2.80
N ASN A 83 -5.21 0.18 -4.02
CA ASN A 83 -5.50 -0.62 -5.22
C ASN A 83 -4.38 -1.62 -5.53
N LYS A 84 -3.10 -1.24 -5.37
CA LYS A 84 -1.97 -2.18 -5.53
C LYS A 84 -2.04 -3.36 -4.56
N LYS A 85 -2.43 -3.12 -3.31
CA LYS A 85 -2.61 -4.18 -2.31
C LYS A 85 -3.78 -5.09 -2.68
N ALA A 86 -4.91 -4.52 -3.10
CA ALA A 86 -6.06 -5.29 -3.55
C ALA A 86 -5.72 -6.23 -4.72
N THR A 87 -4.91 -5.78 -5.68
CA THR A 87 -4.48 -6.63 -6.81
C THR A 87 -3.45 -7.69 -6.40
N ALA A 88 -2.63 -7.44 -5.38
CA ALA A 88 -1.66 -8.42 -4.87
C ALA A 88 -2.35 -9.55 -4.05
N ASP A 89 -3.38 -9.19 -3.27
CA ASP A 89 -4.20 -10.14 -2.51
C ASP A 89 -5.26 -10.83 -3.38
N ALA A 90 -5.69 -10.20 -4.48
CA ALA A 90 -6.50 -10.79 -5.54
C ALA A 90 -5.69 -11.70 -6.48
N ARG A 91 -4.79 -12.53 -5.92
CA ARG A 91 -4.48 -13.82 -6.56
C ARG A 91 -5.78 -14.62 -6.56
N VAL A 92 -6.56 -14.42 -7.63
CA VAL A 92 -7.73 -15.20 -7.97
C VAL A 92 -7.37 -16.67 -7.71
N PRO A 93 -8.09 -17.40 -6.84
CA PRO A 93 -7.89 -18.84 -6.78
C PRO A 93 -8.16 -19.32 -8.19
N VAL A 94 -7.12 -19.82 -8.87
CA VAL A 94 -7.24 -20.44 -10.18
C VAL A 94 -8.39 -21.43 -10.04
N LEU A 95 -9.55 -21.12 -10.63
CA LEU A 95 -10.65 -22.06 -10.66
C LEU A 95 -10.04 -23.37 -11.18
N PRO A 96 -10.17 -24.49 -10.45
CA PRO A 96 -9.63 -25.75 -10.94
C PRO A 96 -10.25 -25.97 -12.32
N LYS A 97 -9.39 -26.00 -13.36
CA LYS A 97 -9.80 -26.27 -14.73
C LYS A 97 -10.74 -27.47 -14.67
N THR A 98 -11.99 -27.25 -15.08
CA THR A 98 -13.04 -28.26 -15.12
C THR A 98 -12.44 -29.58 -15.60
N ARG A 99 -12.44 -30.58 -14.71
CA ARG A 99 -12.00 -31.94 -15.04
C ARG A 99 -12.80 -32.36 -16.28
N LYS A 100 -12.09 -32.74 -17.35
CA LYS A 100 -12.69 -33.30 -18.56
C LYS A 100 -13.74 -34.34 -18.17
N PRO A 101 -14.94 -34.35 -18.78
CA PRO A 101 -15.92 -35.39 -18.51
C PRO A 101 -15.31 -36.73 -18.89
N ARG A 102 -15.27 -37.66 -17.93
CA ARG A 102 -14.84 -39.04 -18.16
C ARG A 102 -15.91 -39.73 -19.00
N THR A 103 -15.61 -40.01 -20.26
CA THR A 103 -16.44 -40.88 -21.10
C THR A 103 -16.48 -42.26 -20.44
N LYS A 104 -17.67 -42.69 -19.97
CA LYS A 104 -17.89 -44.08 -19.59
C LYS A 104 -17.77 -44.92 -20.87
N LYS A 105 -16.81 -45.83 -20.93
CA LYS A 105 -16.85 -46.91 -21.92
C LYS A 105 -18.03 -47.81 -21.56
N THR A 106 -18.99 -47.93 -22.46
CA THR A 106 -20.00 -48.98 -22.46
C THR A 106 -19.31 -50.30 -22.78
N THR A 107 -19.42 -51.27 -21.87
CA THR A 107 -19.10 -52.67 -22.15
C THR A 107 -20.35 -53.28 -22.80
N ASN A 108 -20.24 -53.71 -24.06
CA ASN A 108 -21.24 -54.60 -24.65
C ASN A 108 -21.07 -55.97 -23.96
N GLU A 109 -22.06 -56.37 -23.17
CA GLU A 109 -22.23 -57.77 -22.79
C GLU A 109 -22.86 -58.49 -23.97
N ASP A 110 -22.05 -59.36 -24.56
CA ASP A 110 -22.40 -60.32 -25.59
C ASP A 110 -23.43 -61.31 -25.00
N GLN A 111 -24.63 -61.34 -25.57
CA GLN A 111 -25.63 -62.36 -25.25
C GLN A 111 -25.26 -63.65 -25.99
N GLY A 112 -24.53 -64.52 -25.31
CA GLY A 112 -24.39 -65.93 -25.68
C GLY A 112 -25.48 -66.77 -25.01
N LEU A 113 -26.43 -67.24 -25.81
CA LEU A 113 -27.30 -68.40 -25.54
C LEU A 113 -27.37 -69.24 -26.82
#